data_AF-A0A1H2UEN3-F1
#
_entry.id   AF-A0A1H2UEN3-F1
#
_cell.length_a   1.000
_cell.length_b   1.000
_cell.length_c   1.000
_cell.angle_alpha   90.00
_cell.angle_beta   90.00
_cell.angle_gamma   90.00
#
_symmetry.space_group_name_H-M   'P 1'
#
loop_
_entity.id
_entity.type
_entity.pdbx_description
1 polymer ?
#
loop_
_entity_poly.entity_id
_entity_poly.type
_entity_poly.pdbx_seq_one_letter_code
_entity_poly.pdbx_strand_id
1 'polypeptide(L)'
;MKKLIVVIGIVLTLITPVHAKSAGISNRSKTIFIGSSFTLSLKNTKKKVSIAYAKGYASVRRLSKTSFRVTGKKAGKTTISLKLKKKKYKCRLTINDFVYFKAVGVRKTFTNKKVKFVKGDTAYTLLKKSKLSIKKTGFGKFVYVTTINGLREKQHGPASGWTYRVNGKLPNVSSAVYKLKAKDHLEWRYVNYN
;
A
#
# COMPACT_ATOMS: atom_id res chain seq x y z
N MET A 1 -4.10 -85.70 9.12
CA MET A 1 -3.12 -84.62 8.92
C MET A 1 -3.78 -83.49 8.12
N LYS A 2 -4.26 -82.42 8.78
CA LYS A 2 -4.89 -81.26 8.11
C LYS A 2 -3.81 -80.22 7.79
N LYS A 3 -3.58 -79.92 6.51
CA LYS A 3 -2.65 -78.85 6.09
C LYS A 3 -3.35 -77.49 6.27
N LEU A 4 -2.82 -76.67 7.17
CA LEU A 4 -3.26 -75.29 7.40
C LEU A 4 -2.53 -74.39 6.39
N ILE A 5 -3.25 -73.83 5.42
CA ILE A 5 -2.70 -72.84 4.48
C ILE A 5 -2.79 -71.47 5.18
N VAL A 6 -1.65 -70.93 5.59
CA VAL A 6 -1.53 -69.55 6.09
C VAL A 6 -1.34 -68.64 4.88
N VAL A 7 -2.39 -67.91 4.52
CA VAL A 7 -2.33 -66.86 3.48
C VAL A 7 -1.83 -65.58 4.14
N ILE A 8 -0.55 -65.26 3.95
CA ILE A 8 0.04 -63.99 4.39
C ILE A 8 -0.42 -62.91 3.40
N GLY A 9 -1.43 -62.13 3.80
CA GLY A 9 -1.87 -60.95 3.07
C GLY A 9 -0.80 -59.85 3.14
N ILE A 10 -0.06 -59.66 2.05
CA ILE A 10 0.84 -58.50 1.88
C ILE A 10 -0.04 -57.27 1.64
N VAL A 11 -0.24 -56.46 2.68
CA VAL A 11 -0.86 -55.14 2.55
C VAL A 11 0.14 -54.21 1.88
N LEU A 12 0.06 -54.11 0.56
CA LEU A 12 0.85 -53.16 -0.24
C LEU A 12 0.27 -51.75 -0.07
N THR A 13 0.79 -50.99 0.91
CA THR A 13 0.46 -49.58 1.05
C THR A 13 1.01 -48.81 -0.15
N LEU A 14 0.13 -48.40 -1.06
CA LEU A 14 0.46 -47.47 -2.15
C LEU A 14 0.87 -46.13 -1.54
N ILE A 15 2.17 -45.92 -1.36
CA ILE A 15 2.74 -44.61 -1.04
C ILE A 15 2.51 -43.73 -2.27
N THR A 16 1.40 -42.99 -2.30
CA THR A 16 1.24 -41.96 -3.34
C THR A 16 2.42 -40.99 -3.20
N PRO A 17 3.21 -40.74 -4.26
CA PRO A 17 4.26 -39.76 -4.18
C PRO A 17 3.58 -38.43 -3.87
N VAL A 18 3.77 -37.94 -2.65
CA VAL A 18 3.44 -36.57 -2.27
C VAL A 18 4.27 -35.70 -3.20
N HIS A 19 3.65 -35.25 -4.29
CA HIS A 19 4.29 -34.40 -5.28
C HIS A 19 4.62 -33.09 -4.57
N ALA A 20 5.86 -32.98 -4.09
CA ALA A 20 6.34 -31.81 -3.38
C ALA A 20 6.08 -30.59 -4.26
N LYS A 21 5.18 -29.72 -3.81
CA LYS A 21 4.74 -28.54 -4.56
C LYS A 21 5.97 -27.74 -4.99
N SER A 22 6.08 -27.45 -6.29
CA SER A 22 7.26 -26.78 -6.84
C SER A 22 7.53 -25.44 -6.13
N ALA A 23 8.81 -25.07 -6.02
CA ALA A 23 9.21 -23.83 -5.36
C ALA A 23 8.54 -22.61 -6.04
N GLY A 24 7.93 -21.74 -5.25
CA GLY A 24 7.10 -20.63 -5.74
C GLY A 24 7.32 -19.35 -4.97
N ILE A 25 7.29 -18.21 -5.65
CA ILE A 25 7.44 -16.89 -5.01
C ILE A 25 6.16 -16.48 -4.31
N SER A 26 6.29 -15.97 -3.08
CA SER A 26 5.17 -15.47 -2.27
C SER A 26 4.33 -14.40 -2.95
N ASN A 27 4.95 -13.51 -3.73
CA ASN A 27 4.26 -12.43 -4.45
C ASN A 27 4.85 -12.25 -5.85
N ARG A 28 4.01 -12.34 -6.88
CA ARG A 28 4.37 -12.02 -8.28
C ARG A 28 4.38 -10.52 -8.56
N SER A 29 3.59 -9.76 -7.81
CA SER A 29 3.61 -8.30 -7.81
C SER A 29 3.32 -7.73 -6.43
N LYS A 30 3.79 -6.51 -6.18
CA LYS A 30 3.45 -5.74 -4.97
C LYS A 30 3.52 -4.25 -5.26
N THR A 31 2.61 -3.49 -4.66
CA THR A 31 2.65 -2.03 -4.62
C THR A 31 2.84 -1.58 -3.17
N ILE A 32 3.80 -0.69 -2.93
CA ILE A 32 4.10 -0.12 -1.61
C ILE A 32 4.32 1.39 -1.72
N PHE A 33 4.32 2.07 -0.57
CA PHE A 33 4.80 3.45 -0.48
C PHE A 33 6.30 3.48 -0.14
N ILE A 34 6.97 4.60 -0.42
CA ILE A 34 8.34 4.84 0.07
C ILE A 34 8.40 4.65 1.60
N GLY A 35 9.46 4.00 2.07
CA GLY A 35 9.69 3.66 3.48
C GLY A 35 8.87 2.47 3.99
N SER A 36 7.77 2.10 3.33
CA SER A 36 7.04 0.89 3.66
C SER A 36 7.84 -0.36 3.26
N SER A 37 7.57 -1.46 3.96
CA SER A 37 8.26 -2.72 3.73
C SER A 37 7.27 -3.88 3.62
N PHE A 38 7.70 -4.96 2.96
CA PHE A 38 6.99 -6.24 2.95
C PHE A 38 7.98 -7.40 2.96
N THR A 39 7.51 -8.58 3.33
CA THR A 39 8.31 -9.81 3.27
C THR A 39 8.12 -10.48 1.91
N LEU A 40 9.24 -10.77 1.24
CA LEU A 40 9.29 -11.56 0.01
C LEU A 40 10.05 -12.86 0.30
N SER A 41 9.37 -13.98 0.07
CA SER A 41 9.88 -15.32 0.32
C SER A 41 9.74 -16.24 -0.89
N LEU A 42 10.65 -17.21 -0.99
CA LEU A 42 10.49 -18.38 -1.86
C LEU A 42 9.95 -19.56 -1.02
N LYS A 43 8.76 -20.04 -1.36
CA LYS A 43 8.06 -21.13 -0.68
C LYS A 43 8.52 -22.50 -1.20
N ASN A 44 8.23 -23.55 -0.43
CA ASN A 44 8.49 -24.96 -0.76
C ASN A 44 9.98 -25.26 -1.04
N THR A 45 10.87 -24.63 -0.27
CA THR A 45 12.31 -24.94 -0.31
C THR A 45 12.96 -24.60 1.03
N LYS A 46 13.96 -25.39 1.42
CA LYS A 46 14.84 -25.12 2.57
C LYS A 46 16.22 -24.61 2.13
N LYS A 47 16.49 -24.61 0.81
CA LYS A 47 17.78 -24.22 0.23
C LYS A 47 17.97 -22.71 0.29
N LYS A 48 19.21 -22.25 0.51
CA LYS A 48 19.56 -20.83 0.56
C LYS A 48 19.27 -20.17 -0.79
N VAL A 49 18.46 -19.13 -0.77
CA VAL A 49 18.06 -18.32 -1.93
C VAL A 49 18.87 -17.04 -1.96
N SER A 50 19.28 -16.61 -3.15
CA SER A 50 19.87 -15.29 -3.36
C SER A 50 18.83 -14.32 -3.95
N ILE A 51 19.07 -13.02 -3.80
CA ILE A 51 18.15 -11.97 -4.24
C ILE A 51 18.90 -10.98 -5.12
N ALA A 52 18.28 -10.55 -6.21
CA ALA A 52 18.74 -9.46 -7.06
C ALA A 52 17.65 -8.38 -7.14
N TYR A 53 18.07 -7.12 -7.01
CA TYR A 53 17.19 -5.95 -6.95
C TYR A 53 17.96 -4.69 -7.32
N ALA A 54 17.25 -3.64 -7.75
CA ALA A 54 17.85 -2.34 -8.01
C ALA A 54 18.04 -1.57 -6.70
N LYS A 55 19.29 -1.39 -6.26
CA LYS A 55 19.65 -0.74 -4.98
C LYS A 55 19.13 0.69 -4.83
N GLY A 56 18.96 1.42 -5.94
CA GLY A 56 18.38 2.76 -5.95
C GLY A 56 16.88 2.79 -5.63
N TYR A 57 16.15 1.71 -5.92
CA TYR A 57 14.71 1.63 -5.68
C TYR A 57 14.35 0.95 -4.37
N ALA A 58 15.15 0.00 -3.90
CA ALA A 58 14.84 -0.76 -2.69
C ALA A 58 16.09 -1.08 -1.84
N SER A 59 15.90 -1.20 -0.53
CA SER A 59 16.80 -1.97 0.35
C SER A 59 16.21 -3.33 0.64
N VAL A 60 17.09 -4.27 0.94
CA VAL A 60 16.72 -5.63 1.30
C VAL A 60 17.48 -6.07 2.54
N ARG A 61 16.77 -6.60 3.53
CA ARG A 61 17.35 -7.27 4.71
C ARG A 61 16.99 -8.76 4.66
N ARG A 62 17.97 -9.65 4.77
CA ARG A 62 17.71 -11.09 4.86
C ARG A 62 17.04 -11.40 6.21
N LEU A 63 15.95 -12.17 6.18
CA LEU A 63 15.25 -12.66 7.38
C LEU A 63 15.55 -14.14 7.62
N SER A 64 15.72 -14.92 6.54
CA SER A 64 16.07 -16.34 6.61
C SER A 64 16.81 -16.81 5.36
N LYS A 65 17.05 -18.12 5.25
CA LYS A 65 17.57 -18.75 4.03
C LYS A 65 16.70 -18.47 2.80
N THR A 66 15.40 -18.24 2.98
CA THR A 66 14.41 -18.11 1.89
C THR A 66 13.57 -16.83 1.94
N SER A 67 13.67 -16.03 3.00
CA SER A 67 12.83 -14.83 3.22
C SER A 67 13.66 -13.56 3.34
N PHE A 68 13.12 -12.48 2.80
CA PHE A 68 13.73 -11.16 2.76
C PHE A 68 12.71 -10.08 3.11
N ARG A 69 13.10 -9.10 3.92
CA ARG A 69 12.35 -7.85 4.09
C ARG A 69 12.80 -6.89 3.00
N VAL A 70 11.86 -6.46 2.17
CA VAL A 70 12.07 -5.50 1.09
C VAL A 70 11.47 -4.16 1.51
N THR A 71 12.25 -3.09 1.43
CA THR A 71 11.84 -1.72 1.76
C THR A 71 11.98 -0.81 0.55
N GLY A 72 10.94 -0.03 0.22
CA GLY A 72 10.99 0.93 -0.89
C GLY A 72 11.78 2.20 -0.52
N LYS A 73 12.72 2.60 -1.39
CA LYS A 73 13.57 3.79 -1.22
C LYS A 73 13.19 4.95 -2.13
N LYS A 74 12.91 4.66 -3.41
CA LYS A 74 12.60 5.65 -4.44
C LYS A 74 11.34 5.24 -5.19
N ALA A 75 10.47 6.20 -5.51
CA ALA A 75 9.29 5.95 -6.31
C ALA A 75 9.65 5.47 -7.72
N GLY A 76 8.85 4.55 -8.24
CA GLY A 76 8.98 4.00 -9.59
C GLY A 76 8.68 2.50 -9.63
N LYS A 77 8.87 1.91 -10.81
CA LYS A 77 8.63 0.48 -11.06
C LYS A 77 9.98 -0.24 -11.16
N THR A 78 10.08 -1.40 -10.53
CA THR A 78 11.28 -2.26 -10.59
C THR A 78 10.89 -3.73 -10.47
N THR A 79 11.85 -4.63 -10.60
CA THR A 79 11.66 -6.07 -10.40
C THR A 79 12.65 -6.60 -9.39
N ILE A 80 12.16 -7.38 -8.43
CA ILE A 80 12.98 -8.15 -7.51
C ILE A 80 12.99 -9.60 -7.96
N SER A 81 14.18 -10.19 -8.05
CA SER A 81 14.33 -11.59 -8.47
C SER A 81 14.94 -12.43 -7.35
N LEU A 82 14.21 -13.43 -6.89
CA LEU A 82 14.76 -14.50 -6.06
C LEU A 82 15.37 -15.56 -6.97
N LYS A 83 16.60 -15.98 -6.70
CA LYS A 83 17.32 -16.99 -7.48
C LYS A 83 17.55 -18.23 -6.64
N LEU A 84 17.19 -19.39 -7.19
CA LEU A 84 17.46 -20.71 -6.64
C LEU A 84 18.13 -21.55 -7.73
N LYS A 85 19.45 -21.77 -7.60
CA LYS A 85 20.29 -22.36 -8.66
C LYS A 85 20.12 -21.58 -9.98
N LYS A 86 19.81 -22.26 -11.09
CA LYS A 86 19.57 -21.68 -12.41
C LYS A 86 18.18 -21.01 -12.56
N LYS A 87 17.23 -21.28 -11.66
CA LYS A 87 15.85 -20.75 -11.75
C LYS A 87 15.74 -19.38 -11.09
N LYS A 88 15.03 -18.45 -11.76
CA LYS A 88 14.73 -17.09 -11.28
C LYS A 88 13.22 -16.92 -11.07
N TYR A 89 12.85 -16.29 -9.96
CA TYR A 89 11.47 -16.01 -9.60
C TYR A 89 11.29 -14.50 -9.44
N LYS A 90 10.43 -13.90 -10.26
CA LYS A 90 10.30 -12.43 -10.37
C LYS A 90 9.09 -11.91 -9.58
N CYS A 91 9.31 -10.81 -8.88
CA CYS A 91 8.28 -9.99 -8.25
C CYS A 91 8.32 -8.58 -8.87
N ARG A 92 7.24 -8.15 -9.53
CA ARG A 92 7.08 -6.79 -10.04
C ARG A 92 6.74 -5.85 -8.88
N LEU A 93 7.61 -4.89 -8.60
CA LEU A 93 7.45 -3.95 -7.50
C LEU A 93 7.13 -2.55 -8.03
N THR A 94 6.03 -1.97 -7.55
CA THR A 94 5.71 -0.55 -7.74
C THR A 94 5.85 0.18 -6.42
N ILE A 95 6.66 1.24 -6.39
CA ILE A 95 6.85 2.08 -5.22
C ILE A 95 6.25 3.44 -5.56
N ASN A 96 5.26 3.87 -4.77
CA ASN A 96 4.63 5.17 -4.95
C ASN A 96 5.15 6.17 -3.91
N ASP A 97 5.26 7.43 -4.31
CA ASP A 97 5.25 8.53 -3.34
C ASP A 97 3.87 8.66 -2.70
N PHE A 98 3.84 9.38 -1.58
CA PHE A 98 2.61 9.59 -0.82
C PHE A 98 2.61 10.95 -0.13
N VAL A 99 1.42 11.36 0.30
CA VAL A 99 1.15 12.45 1.24
C VAL A 99 0.40 11.85 2.42
N TYR A 100 0.70 12.32 3.64
CA TYR A 100 -0.10 12.01 4.82
C TYR A 100 -1.39 12.82 4.73
N PHE A 101 -2.53 12.13 4.64
CA PHE A 101 -3.82 12.75 4.45
C PHE A 101 -4.73 12.49 5.64
N LYS A 102 -5.29 13.56 6.19
CA LYS A 102 -6.27 13.50 7.27
C LYS A 102 -7.50 14.33 6.90
N ALA A 103 -8.68 13.80 7.14
CA ALA A 103 -9.93 14.55 7.04
C ALA A 103 -10.72 14.43 8.35
N VAL A 104 -11.02 15.57 8.97
CA VAL A 104 -11.61 15.66 10.31
C VAL A 104 -12.90 16.48 10.24
N GLY A 105 -14.03 15.86 10.55
CA GLY A 105 -15.30 16.55 10.77
C GLY A 105 -15.39 17.13 12.19
N VAL A 106 -16.61 17.39 12.67
CA VAL A 106 -16.81 18.00 14.00
C VAL A 106 -16.34 17.10 15.15
N ARG A 107 -16.89 15.89 15.27
CA ARG A 107 -16.57 14.93 16.37
C ARG A 107 -15.88 13.65 15.89
N LYS A 108 -15.60 13.56 14.59
CA LYS A 108 -15.11 12.33 13.97
C LYS A 108 -14.01 12.61 12.95
N THR A 109 -12.97 11.80 12.99
CA THR A 109 -12.00 11.72 11.88
C THR A 109 -12.58 10.81 10.80
N PHE A 110 -12.79 11.34 9.59
CA PHE A 110 -13.28 10.55 8.46
C PHE A 110 -12.20 9.64 7.90
N THR A 111 -10.95 10.12 7.86
CA THR A 111 -9.81 9.30 7.45
C THR A 111 -8.49 9.87 7.96
N ASN A 112 -7.53 8.99 8.19
CA ASN A 112 -6.13 9.32 8.47
C ASN A 112 -5.27 8.23 7.83
N LYS A 113 -4.68 8.51 6.65
CA LYS A 113 -3.98 7.51 5.86
C LYS A 113 -2.94 8.13 4.93
N LYS A 114 -2.05 7.31 4.39
CA LYS A 114 -1.21 7.67 3.24
C LYS A 114 -2.04 7.61 1.96
N VAL A 115 -1.97 8.66 1.15
CA VAL A 115 -2.59 8.70 -0.19
C VAL A 115 -1.49 8.81 -1.22
N LYS A 116 -1.62 8.08 -2.34
CA LYS A 116 -0.66 8.12 -3.45
C LYS A 116 -0.51 9.55 -3.94
N PHE A 117 0.74 10.01 -3.99
CA PHE A 117 1.13 11.31 -4.51
C PHE A 117 1.79 11.15 -5.87
N VAL A 118 1.49 12.08 -6.78
CA VAL A 118 2.15 12.25 -8.07
C VAL A 118 2.55 13.72 -8.19
N LYS A 119 3.73 14.00 -8.75
CA LYS A 119 4.20 15.37 -8.97
C LYS A 119 3.13 16.18 -9.71
N GLY A 120 2.82 17.36 -9.19
CA GLY A 120 1.76 18.23 -9.70
C GLY A 120 0.41 18.07 -8.99
N ASP A 121 0.26 17.09 -8.10
CA ASP A 121 -0.92 17.02 -7.24
C ASP A 121 -1.07 18.27 -6.38
N THR A 122 -2.30 18.73 -6.26
CA THR A 122 -2.69 19.83 -5.38
C THR A 122 -3.46 19.33 -4.18
N ALA A 123 -3.68 20.19 -3.18
CA ALA A 123 -4.49 19.85 -2.01
C ALA A 123 -5.89 19.33 -2.41
N TYR A 124 -6.50 19.92 -3.44
CA TYR A 124 -7.79 19.48 -3.98
C TYR A 124 -7.70 18.17 -4.77
N THR A 125 -6.71 17.97 -5.64
CA THR A 125 -6.62 16.70 -6.39
C THR A 125 -6.33 15.53 -5.45
N LEU A 126 -5.55 15.74 -4.39
CA LEU A 126 -5.29 14.72 -3.39
C LEU A 126 -6.53 14.41 -2.53
N LEU A 127 -7.34 15.43 -2.20
CA LEU A 127 -8.65 15.22 -1.58
C LEU A 127 -9.53 14.33 -2.46
N LYS A 128 -9.61 14.58 -3.77
CA LYS A 128 -10.36 13.70 -4.70
C LYS A 128 -9.84 12.26 -4.69
N LYS A 129 -8.51 12.06 -4.64
CA LYS A 129 -7.89 10.72 -4.55
C LYS A 129 -8.17 9.98 -3.24
N SER A 130 -8.64 10.67 -2.20
CA SER A 130 -8.98 10.06 -0.91
C SER A 130 -10.18 9.12 -0.96
N LYS A 131 -11.01 9.24 -2.02
CA LYS A 131 -12.30 8.57 -2.24
C LYS A 131 -13.42 8.96 -1.26
N LEU A 132 -13.28 10.08 -0.55
CA LEU A 132 -14.38 10.67 0.20
C LEU A 132 -15.39 11.30 -0.79
N SER A 133 -16.68 11.29 -0.44
CA SER A 133 -17.68 12.06 -1.19
C SER A 133 -17.41 13.55 -1.03
N ILE A 134 -17.39 14.31 -2.12
CA ILE A 134 -17.01 15.73 -2.12
C ILE A 134 -18.02 16.50 -2.96
N LYS A 135 -18.56 17.59 -2.41
CA LYS A 135 -19.25 18.63 -3.19
C LYS A 135 -18.41 19.90 -3.19
N LYS A 136 -18.46 20.63 -4.31
CA LYS A 136 -17.74 21.89 -4.50
C LYS A 136 -18.55 22.85 -5.35
N THR A 137 -18.23 24.13 -5.24
CA THR A 137 -18.58 25.18 -6.19
C THR A 137 -17.32 25.72 -6.85
N GLY A 138 -17.50 26.53 -7.90
CA GLY A 138 -16.40 27.12 -8.66
C GLY A 138 -15.60 26.12 -9.52
N PHE A 139 -14.70 26.68 -10.33
CA PHE A 139 -13.89 25.95 -11.31
C PHE A 139 -12.45 26.48 -11.35
N GLY A 140 -11.52 25.64 -11.83
CA GLY A 140 -10.10 25.99 -11.91
C GLY A 140 -9.53 26.45 -10.56
N LYS A 141 -8.95 27.64 -10.52
CA LYS A 141 -8.37 28.24 -9.30
C LYS A 141 -9.42 28.69 -8.27
N PHE A 142 -10.69 28.75 -8.64
CA PHE A 142 -11.79 29.22 -7.78
C PHE A 142 -12.56 28.08 -7.10
N VAL A 143 -12.02 26.85 -7.13
CA VAL A 143 -12.66 25.73 -6.43
C VAL A 143 -12.80 26.02 -4.94
N TYR A 144 -14.03 25.87 -4.46
CA TYR A 144 -14.40 25.96 -3.06
C TYR A 144 -15.13 24.68 -2.65
N VAL A 145 -14.62 23.98 -1.64
CA VAL A 145 -15.17 22.68 -1.19
C VAL A 145 -16.25 22.92 -0.15
N THR A 146 -17.49 22.63 -0.52
CA THR A 146 -18.68 22.91 0.31
C THR A 146 -19.08 21.72 1.17
N THR A 147 -18.68 20.49 0.81
CA THR A 147 -19.07 19.28 1.54
C THR A 147 -17.98 18.23 1.43
N ILE A 148 -17.64 17.59 2.55
CA ILE A 148 -16.83 16.36 2.57
C ILE A 148 -17.58 15.31 3.38
N ASN A 149 -17.78 14.15 2.76
CA ASN A 149 -18.42 12.98 3.35
C ASN A 149 -19.77 13.27 4.02
N GLY A 150 -20.61 14.06 3.34
CA GLY A 150 -21.96 14.42 3.80
C GLY A 150 -22.04 15.61 4.76
N LEU A 151 -20.92 16.04 5.36
CA LEU A 151 -20.89 17.21 6.24
C LEU A 151 -20.70 18.48 5.42
N ARG A 152 -21.76 19.30 5.33
CA ARG A 152 -21.82 20.53 4.53
C ARG A 152 -21.28 21.72 5.31
N GLU A 153 -20.70 22.70 4.62
CA GLU A 153 -20.49 24.04 5.18
C GLU A 153 -21.79 24.59 5.78
N LYS A 154 -21.65 25.47 6.77
CA LYS A 154 -22.75 26.13 7.48
C LYS A 154 -23.72 25.21 8.23
N GLN A 155 -23.49 23.90 8.22
CA GLN A 155 -24.33 22.92 8.91
C GLN A 155 -24.26 23.05 10.44
N HIS A 156 -23.21 23.68 10.99
CA HIS A 156 -23.06 23.93 12.43
C HIS A 156 -22.92 25.43 12.74
N GLY A 157 -23.68 26.26 12.01
CA GLY A 157 -23.69 27.72 12.16
C GLY A 157 -23.06 28.45 10.96
N PRO A 158 -23.37 29.74 10.75
CA PRO A 158 -23.01 30.47 9.53
C PRO A 158 -21.50 30.61 9.30
N ALA A 159 -20.67 30.58 10.36
CA ALA A 159 -19.22 30.63 10.28
C ALA A 159 -18.55 29.24 10.21
N SER A 160 -19.34 28.15 10.13
CA SER A 160 -18.81 26.79 10.05
C SER A 160 -18.49 26.36 8.62
N GLY A 161 -17.40 25.64 8.41
CA GLY A 161 -16.97 25.27 7.06
C GLY A 161 -15.73 24.38 6.99
N TRP A 162 -15.35 24.02 5.77
CA TRP A 162 -14.15 23.22 5.50
C TRP A 162 -12.95 24.12 5.24
N THR A 163 -11.86 23.87 5.96
CA THR A 163 -10.54 24.44 5.69
C THR A 163 -9.52 23.34 5.42
N TYR A 164 -8.40 23.70 4.81
CA TYR A 164 -7.28 22.79 4.62
C TYR A 164 -5.98 23.38 5.16
N ARG A 165 -5.13 22.50 5.68
CA ARG A 165 -3.80 22.82 6.19
C ARG A 165 -2.77 21.94 5.52
N VAL A 166 -1.60 22.50 5.26
CA VAL A 166 -0.44 21.74 4.79
C VAL A 166 0.69 21.93 5.79
N ASN A 167 1.17 20.83 6.37
CA ASN A 167 2.20 20.82 7.42
C ASN A 167 1.84 21.75 8.59
N GLY A 168 0.57 21.72 9.01
CA GLY A 168 0.05 22.54 10.12
C GLY A 168 -0.31 23.98 9.77
N LYS A 169 0.12 24.50 8.61
CA LYS A 169 -0.13 25.88 8.19
C LYS A 169 -1.39 25.99 7.34
N LEU A 170 -2.12 27.10 7.48
CA LEU A 170 -3.28 27.47 6.65
C LEU A 170 -2.79 28.24 5.42
N PRO A 171 -2.82 27.68 4.21
CA PRO A 171 -2.39 28.42 3.04
C PRO A 171 -3.44 29.45 2.62
N ASN A 172 -3.01 30.68 2.30
CA ASN A 172 -3.90 31.75 1.82
C ASN A 172 -4.17 31.69 0.31
N VAL A 173 -4.35 30.48 -0.23
CA VAL A 173 -4.64 30.23 -1.65
C VAL A 173 -5.62 29.09 -1.79
N SER A 174 -6.30 28.99 -2.94
CA SER A 174 -7.20 27.86 -3.19
C SER A 174 -6.47 26.51 -3.12
N SER A 175 -7.13 25.53 -2.52
CA SER A 175 -6.66 24.13 -2.49
C SER A 175 -6.45 23.54 -3.90
N ALA A 176 -7.09 24.11 -4.93
CA ALA A 176 -6.93 23.69 -6.31
C ALA A 176 -5.61 24.14 -6.95
N VAL A 177 -4.92 25.15 -6.40
CA VAL A 177 -3.65 25.66 -6.92
C VAL A 177 -2.46 25.38 -6.00
N TYR A 178 -2.71 25.07 -4.72
CA TYR A 178 -1.63 24.70 -3.80
C TYR A 178 -0.99 23.37 -4.20
N LYS A 179 0.21 23.40 -4.79
CA LYS A 179 0.98 22.22 -5.18
C LYS A 179 1.61 21.55 -3.95
N LEU A 180 1.29 20.27 -3.76
CA LEU A 180 1.86 19.47 -2.67
C LEU A 180 3.24 18.94 -3.03
N LYS A 181 3.99 18.59 -1.99
CA LYS A 181 5.24 17.84 -2.07
C LYS A 181 5.04 16.45 -1.47
N ALA A 182 5.89 15.50 -1.89
CA ALA A 182 5.90 14.18 -1.29
C ALA A 182 6.14 14.29 0.22
N LYS A 183 5.41 13.47 0.99
CA LYS A 183 5.41 13.39 2.45
C LYS A 183 4.84 14.61 3.18
N ASP A 184 4.23 15.57 2.48
CA ASP A 184 3.44 16.62 3.16
C ASP A 184 2.35 16.00 4.05
N HIS A 185 1.94 16.75 5.06
CA HIS A 185 0.77 16.49 5.89
C HIS A 185 -0.37 17.39 5.45
N LEU A 186 -1.26 16.86 4.61
CA LEU A 186 -2.48 17.53 4.20
C LEU A 186 -3.61 17.17 5.17
N GLU A 187 -4.16 18.17 5.83
CA GLU A 187 -5.33 18.04 6.68
C GLU A 187 -6.49 18.84 6.10
N TRP A 188 -7.65 18.20 5.94
CA TRP A 188 -8.93 18.88 5.76
C TRP A 188 -9.69 18.84 7.08
N ARG A 189 -10.10 20.00 7.58
CA ARG A 189 -10.77 20.10 8.88
C ARG A 189 -12.04 20.91 8.74
N TYR A 190 -13.10 20.41 9.34
CA TYR A 190 -14.29 21.20 9.58
C TYR A 190 -14.07 22.08 10.80
N VAL A 191 -14.28 23.38 10.63
CA VAL A 191 -14.09 24.39 11.67
C VAL A 191 -15.39 25.11 11.92
N ASN A 192 -15.53 25.64 13.13
CA ASN A 192 -16.54 26.62 13.50
C ASN A 192 -15.81 27.72 14.25
N TYR A 193 -16.06 28.99 13.89
CA TYR A 193 -15.42 30.16 14.49
C TYR A 193 -16.36 30.94 15.42
N ASN A 194 -17.55 30.39 15.68
CA ASN A 194 -18.49 30.88 16.69
C ASN A 194 -18.12 30.39 18.09
#